data_AF-A0A8T4LZ19-F1
#
_entry.id   AF-A0A8T4LZ19-F1
#
_cell.length_a   1.000
_cell.length_b   1.000
_cell.length_c   1.000
_cell.angle_alpha   90.00
_cell.angle_beta   90.00
_cell.angle_gamma   90.00
#
_symmetry.space_group_name_H-M   'P 1'
#
loop_
_entity.id
_entity.type
_entity.pdbx_description
1 polymer ?
#
loop_
_entity_poly.entity_id
_entity_poly.type
_entity_poly.pdbx_seq_one_letter_code
_entity_poly.pdbx_strand_id
1 'polypeptide(L)'
;MLTPIEFVEFLNHTKDNFPKIYREITEVRNPWRAEHLDAYFEKRKDGLYILTGNRTKEEKLDEDTLVKDRIPGISLDDYLSRAHTSQGLPRSDVKKGNLYFWHPRNGSGAWFFADDGRASLNCYGGPQLRNFDVGVRAVAQEK
;
A
#
# COMPACT_ATOMS: atom_id res chain seq x y z
N MET A 1 -6.52 7.28 8.49
CA MET A 1 -5.51 6.63 7.63
C MET A 1 -6.24 6.19 6.38
N LEU A 2 -5.60 6.27 5.21
CA LEU A 2 -6.20 5.83 3.96
C LEU A 2 -6.23 4.31 3.91
N THR A 3 -7.36 3.72 3.52
CA THR A 3 -7.38 2.33 3.05
C THR A 3 -6.52 2.19 1.78
N PRO A 4 -6.11 0.98 1.38
CA PRO A 4 -5.25 0.84 0.20
C PRO A 4 -5.92 1.35 -1.08
N ILE A 5 -7.24 1.23 -1.22
CA ILE A 5 -7.95 1.79 -2.38
C ILE A 5 -7.98 3.31 -2.37
N GLU A 6 -8.28 3.95 -1.23
CA GLU A 6 -8.23 5.41 -1.11
C GLU A 6 -6.80 5.94 -1.33
N PHE A 7 -5.77 5.16 -0.98
CA PHE A 7 -4.39 5.52 -1.25
C PHE A 7 -4.05 5.48 -2.74
N VAL A 8 -4.56 4.51 -3.50
CA VAL A 8 -4.43 4.49 -4.96
C VAL A 8 -5.10 5.71 -5.57
N GLU A 9 -6.32 6.03 -5.15
CA GLU A 9 -7.07 7.20 -5.63
C GLU A 9 -6.33 8.50 -5.31
N PHE A 10 -5.81 8.61 -4.08
CA PHE A 10 -4.99 9.75 -3.65
C PHE A 10 -3.71 9.90 -4.48
N LEU A 11 -3.00 8.81 -4.76
CA LEU A 11 -1.80 8.84 -5.60
C LEU A 11 -2.13 9.24 -7.04
N ASN A 12 -3.22 8.72 -7.62
CA ASN A 12 -3.68 9.14 -8.95
C ASN A 12 -4.05 10.63 -8.99
N HIS A 13 -4.82 11.09 -8.00
CA HIS A 13 -5.21 12.50 -7.91
C HIS A 13 -3.99 13.42 -7.78
N THR A 14 -3.04 13.07 -6.91
CA THR A 14 -1.81 13.87 -6.72
C THR A 14 -0.86 13.78 -7.90
N LYS A 15 -0.81 12.66 -8.63
CA LYS A 15 0.01 12.53 -9.85
C LYS A 15 -0.31 13.62 -10.86
N ASP A 16 -1.60 13.90 -11.08
CA ASP A 16 -2.06 14.86 -12.07
C ASP A 16 -2.16 16.30 -11.54
N ASN A 17 -2.64 16.47 -10.31
CA ASN A 17 -2.97 17.79 -9.75
C ASN A 17 -1.87 18.37 -8.85
N PHE A 18 -1.10 17.50 -8.20
CA PHE A 18 -0.09 17.88 -7.20
C PHE A 18 1.22 17.10 -7.39
N PRO A 19 1.89 17.21 -8.56
CA PRO A 19 3.01 16.35 -8.93
C PRO A 19 4.18 16.45 -7.95
N LYS A 20 4.31 17.57 -7.22
CA LYS A 20 5.28 17.70 -6.12
C LYS A 20 4.97 16.73 -4.98
N ILE A 21 3.71 16.63 -4.55
CA ILE A 21 3.26 15.70 -3.48
C ILE A 21 3.39 14.25 -3.94
N TYR A 22 3.03 13.96 -5.19
CA TYR A 22 3.21 12.62 -5.74
C TYR A 22 4.68 12.19 -5.68
N ARG A 23 5.58 13.02 -6.23
CA ARG A 23 7.03 12.78 -6.17
C ARG A 23 7.54 12.72 -4.75
N GLU A 24 6.99 13.55 -3.87
CA GLU A 24 7.30 13.50 -2.45
C GLU A 24 6.99 12.15 -1.82
N ILE A 25 6.01 11.40 -2.29
CA ILE A 25 5.66 10.11 -1.70
C ILE A 25 6.43 8.98 -2.39
N THR A 26 6.57 9.05 -3.71
CA THR A 26 6.99 7.90 -4.53
C THR A 26 8.46 7.89 -4.95
N GLU A 27 9.17 9.03 -4.92
CA GLU A 27 10.57 9.09 -5.37
C GLU A 27 11.54 8.49 -4.35
N VAL A 28 12.48 7.70 -4.86
CA VAL A 28 13.62 7.14 -4.12
C VAL A 28 14.63 8.26 -3.85
N ARG A 29 14.62 8.81 -2.63
CA ARG A 29 15.52 9.89 -2.17
C ARG A 29 15.59 9.96 -0.65
N ASN A 30 16.66 10.56 -0.14
CA ASN A 30 16.82 10.89 1.28
C ASN A 30 16.05 12.20 1.60
N PRO A 31 15.37 12.34 2.75
CA PRO A 31 15.15 11.37 3.83
C PRO A 31 14.05 10.37 3.55
N TRP A 32 14.02 9.30 4.35
CA TRP A 32 12.98 8.26 4.34
C TRP A 32 11.58 8.88 4.50
N ARG A 33 10.65 8.40 3.68
CA ARG A 33 9.23 8.76 3.69
C ARG A 33 8.39 7.50 3.74
N ALA A 34 7.39 7.47 4.61
CA ALA A 34 6.48 6.35 4.72
C ALA A 34 5.06 6.82 5.02
N GLU A 35 4.08 6.06 4.55
CA GLU A 35 2.64 6.28 4.75
C GLU A 35 2.01 4.96 5.22
N HIS A 36 1.45 4.95 6.43
CA HIS A 36 0.68 3.81 6.93
C HIS A 36 -0.71 3.77 6.30
N LEU A 37 -1.10 2.60 5.82
CA LEU A 37 -2.44 2.36 5.30
C LEU A 37 -3.32 1.73 6.37
N ASP A 38 -4.60 2.05 6.37
CA ASP A 38 -5.62 1.45 7.24
C ASP A 38 -6.00 0.05 6.73
N ALA A 39 -5.02 -0.85 6.76
CA ALA A 39 -5.19 -2.24 6.37
C ALA A 39 -4.37 -3.13 7.31
N TYR A 40 -5.06 -3.99 8.04
CA TYR A 40 -4.48 -5.04 8.86
C TYR A 40 -4.95 -6.41 8.36
N PHE A 41 -4.05 -7.38 8.29
CA PHE A 41 -4.34 -8.69 7.71
C PHE A 41 -4.46 -9.76 8.79
N GLU A 42 -5.56 -10.51 8.76
CA GLU A 42 -5.87 -11.54 9.74
C GLU A 42 -6.24 -12.87 9.07
N LYS A 43 -5.52 -13.93 9.40
CA LYS A 43 -5.81 -15.28 8.90
C LYS A 43 -6.88 -15.92 9.77
N ARG A 44 -7.98 -16.32 9.14
CA ARG A 44 -9.10 -17.06 9.74
C ARG A 44 -9.15 -18.47 9.16
N LYS A 45 -10.14 -19.27 9.59
CA LYS A 45 -10.29 -20.68 9.16
C LYS A 45 -10.50 -20.82 7.65
N ASP A 46 -11.16 -19.86 7.02
CA ASP A 46 -11.61 -19.91 5.63
C ASP A 46 -10.81 -18.99 4.68
N GLY A 47 -9.80 -18.27 5.18
CA GLY A 47 -9.00 -17.39 4.33
C GLY A 47 -8.26 -16.29 5.08
N LEU A 48 -7.58 -15.43 4.33
CA LEU A 48 -6.98 -14.20 4.83
C LEU A 48 -8.01 -13.07 4.68
N TYR A 49 -8.12 -12.20 5.68
CA TYR A 49 -9.03 -11.07 5.71
C TYR A 49 -8.23 -9.77 5.78
N ILE A 50 -8.73 -8.73 5.13
CA ILE A 50 -8.29 -7.35 5.32
C ILE A 50 -9.27 -6.66 6.29
N LEU A 51 -8.71 -6.06 7.33
CA LEU A 51 -9.42 -5.32 8.35
C LEU A 51 -9.09 -3.83 8.19
N THR A 52 -10.11 -3.00 7.98
CA THR A 52 -10.01 -1.54 7.79
C THR A 52 -10.91 -0.81 8.80
N GLY A 53 -10.92 0.52 8.78
CA GLY A 53 -11.67 1.34 9.74
C GLY A 53 -11.21 1.12 11.17
N ASN A 54 -9.89 1.05 11.40
CA ASN A 54 -9.33 0.62 12.69
C ASN A 54 -9.82 -0.79 13.12
N ARG A 55 -9.90 -1.72 12.17
CA ARG A 55 -10.37 -3.11 12.36
C ARG A 55 -11.86 -3.26 12.69
N THR A 56 -12.68 -2.26 12.37
CA THR A 56 -14.13 -2.33 12.53
C THR A 56 -14.86 -2.82 11.28
N LYS A 57 -14.18 -2.76 10.13
CA LYS A 57 -14.66 -3.29 8.85
C LYS A 57 -13.79 -4.47 8.45
N GLU A 58 -14.42 -5.51 7.94
CA GLU A 58 -13.73 -6.72 7.49
C GLU A 58 -14.21 -7.14 6.11
N GLU A 59 -13.27 -7.58 5.29
CA GLU A 59 -13.54 -8.18 4.00
C GLU A 59 -12.56 -9.34 3.78
N LYS A 60 -13.03 -10.40 3.13
CA LYS A 60 -12.16 -11.50 2.74
C LYS A 60 -11.19 -10.98 1.66
N LEU A 61 -9.91 -11.35 1.75
CA LEU A 61 -8.92 -10.91 0.78
C LEU A 61 -9.30 -11.43 -0.62
N ASP A 62 -9.29 -10.53 -1.59
CA ASP A 62 -9.59 -10.83 -2.99
C ASP A 62 -8.63 -11.90 -3.53
N GLU A 63 -9.18 -12.92 -4.20
CA GLU A 63 -8.43 -14.05 -4.76
C GLU A 63 -7.43 -13.63 -5.85
N ASP A 64 -7.71 -12.52 -6.55
CA ASP A 64 -6.83 -11.94 -7.56
C ASP A 64 -5.63 -11.19 -6.95
N THR A 65 -5.59 -10.99 -5.63
CA THR A 65 -4.49 -10.31 -4.95
C THR A 65 -3.17 -11.04 -5.19
N LEU A 66 -2.10 -10.29 -5.44
CA LEU A 66 -0.75 -10.82 -5.58
C LEU A 66 -0.27 -11.43 -4.24
N VAL A 67 -0.32 -12.76 -4.13
CA VAL A 67 0.08 -13.53 -2.93
C VAL A 67 1.56 -13.93 -2.90
N LYS A 68 2.41 -13.29 -3.70
CA LYS A 68 3.85 -13.56 -3.75
C LYS A 68 4.63 -12.25 -3.67
N ASP A 69 5.73 -12.27 -2.92
CA ASP A 69 6.68 -11.16 -2.94
C ASP A 69 7.21 -10.95 -4.36
N ARG A 70 7.43 -9.70 -4.75
CA ARG A 70 8.08 -9.36 -6.01
C ARG A 70 9.24 -8.41 -5.77
N ILE A 71 10.42 -8.93 -6.09
CA ILE A 71 11.72 -8.27 -6.07
C ILE A 71 12.36 -8.63 -7.43
N PRO A 72 12.70 -7.65 -8.30
CA PRO A 72 12.93 -6.23 -8.04
C PRO A 72 11.67 -5.36 -7.85
N GLY A 73 10.47 -5.87 -8.16
CA GLY A 73 9.23 -5.13 -7.87
C GLY A 73 8.10 -5.29 -8.88
N ILE A 74 7.05 -4.53 -8.65
CA ILE A 74 5.90 -4.30 -9.54
C ILE A 74 6.02 -2.92 -10.20
N SER A 75 5.33 -2.72 -11.32
CA SER A 75 5.23 -1.40 -11.95
C SER A 75 4.24 -0.53 -11.17
N LEU A 76 4.73 0.60 -10.63
CA LEU A 76 3.88 1.58 -9.94
C LEU A 76 2.79 2.12 -10.87
N ASP A 77 3.12 2.41 -12.13
CA ASP A 77 2.14 2.92 -13.10
C ASP A 77 1.07 1.87 -13.46
N ASP A 78 1.44 0.59 -13.61
CA ASP A 78 0.46 -0.48 -13.88
C ASP A 78 -0.41 -0.75 -12.66
N TYR A 79 0.18 -0.74 -11.45
CA TYR A 79 -0.52 -0.84 -10.17
C TYR A 79 -1.57 0.27 -10.03
N LEU A 80 -1.18 1.54 -10.21
CA LEU A 80 -2.09 2.68 -10.02
C LEU A 80 -3.17 2.80 -11.09
N SER A 81 -2.94 2.31 -12.31
CA SER A 81 -3.87 2.49 -13.43
C SER A 81 -4.95 1.41 -13.55
N ARG A 82 -4.63 0.15 -13.28
CA ARG A 82 -5.57 -0.97 -13.49
C ARG A 82 -5.28 -2.24 -12.69
N ALA A 83 -4.04 -2.45 -12.26
CA ALA A 83 -3.59 -3.72 -11.71
C ALA A 83 -3.69 -3.77 -10.18
N HIS A 84 -4.81 -3.28 -9.64
CA HIS A 84 -5.17 -3.38 -8.24
C HIS A 84 -6.57 -4.00 -8.08
N THR A 85 -6.82 -4.66 -6.95
CA THR A 85 -8.14 -5.20 -6.59
C THR A 85 -9.08 -4.08 -6.16
N SER A 86 -10.36 -4.39 -5.90
CA SER A 86 -11.30 -3.44 -5.28
C SER A 86 -10.81 -2.97 -3.89
N GLN A 87 -9.98 -3.78 -3.24
CA GLN A 87 -9.35 -3.49 -1.96
C GLN A 87 -8.11 -2.59 -2.09
N GLY A 88 -7.67 -2.27 -3.31
CA GLY A 88 -6.51 -1.43 -3.60
C GLY A 88 -5.16 -2.14 -3.50
N LEU A 89 -5.14 -3.47 -3.45
CA LEU A 89 -3.91 -4.26 -3.41
C LEU A 89 -3.50 -4.71 -4.82
N PRO A 90 -2.21 -4.87 -5.12
CA PRO A 90 -1.76 -5.29 -6.45
C PRO A 90 -2.36 -6.64 -6.85
N ARG A 91 -2.81 -6.74 -8.11
CA ARG A 91 -3.30 -8.00 -8.70
C ARG A 91 -2.16 -8.90 -9.14
N SER A 92 -2.44 -10.19 -9.29
CA SER A 92 -1.48 -11.20 -9.74
C SER A 92 -0.89 -10.92 -11.14
N ASP A 93 -1.64 -10.24 -12.01
CA ASP A 93 -1.25 -9.85 -13.39
C ASP A 93 -0.45 -8.54 -13.48
N VAL A 94 -0.18 -7.87 -12.36
CA VAL A 94 0.59 -6.62 -12.34
C VAL A 94 1.94 -6.80 -13.03
N LYS A 95 2.30 -5.85 -13.89
CA LYS A 95 3.57 -5.85 -14.61
C LYS A 95 4.75 -5.75 -13.65
N LYS A 96 5.89 -6.31 -14.07
CA LYS A 96 7.16 -6.15 -13.36
C LYS A 96 7.61 -4.68 -13.39
N GLY A 97 8.28 -4.24 -12.34
CA GLY A 97 8.83 -2.89 -12.22
C GLY A 97 9.85 -2.80 -11.09
N ASN A 98 9.97 -1.61 -10.51
CA ASN A 98 10.96 -1.25 -9.49
C ASN A 98 10.34 -0.92 -8.11
N LEU A 99 9.02 -1.00 -7.96
CA LEU A 99 8.36 -0.86 -6.66
C LEU A 99 8.38 -2.21 -5.96
N TYR A 100 9.18 -2.38 -4.91
CA TYR A 100 9.24 -3.64 -4.19
C TYR A 100 7.87 -3.95 -3.59
N PHE A 101 7.47 -5.22 -3.62
CA PHE A 101 6.19 -5.63 -3.08
C PHE A 101 6.34 -6.83 -2.15
N TRP A 102 5.79 -6.69 -0.94
CA TRP A 102 5.60 -7.79 0.01
C TRP A 102 4.11 -8.05 0.18
N HIS A 103 3.71 -9.31 -0.03
CA HIS A 103 2.30 -9.70 -0.03
C HIS A 103 1.67 -9.70 1.38
N PRO A 104 0.33 -9.60 1.49
CA PRO A 104 -0.40 -9.69 2.76
C PRO A 104 -0.11 -10.94 3.58
N ARG A 105 0.17 -10.79 4.88
CA ARG A 105 0.43 -11.91 5.80
C ARG A 105 -0.35 -11.78 7.10
N ASN A 106 -0.64 -12.90 7.76
CA ASN A 106 -1.30 -12.88 9.05
C ASN A 106 -0.55 -11.99 10.07
N GLY A 107 -1.26 -11.09 10.74
CA GLY A 107 -0.71 -10.22 11.78
C GLY A 107 0.06 -8.99 11.25
N SER A 108 -0.04 -8.68 9.97
CA SER A 108 0.70 -7.57 9.34
C SER A 108 -0.20 -6.38 9.01
N GLY A 109 0.40 -5.21 8.84
CA GLY A 109 -0.25 -4.03 8.26
C GLY A 109 0.33 -3.68 6.89
N ALA A 110 -0.42 -2.91 6.09
CA ALA A 110 0.11 -2.35 4.85
C ALA A 110 0.68 -0.95 5.07
N TRP A 111 1.80 -0.66 4.42
CA TRP A 111 2.33 0.69 4.30
C TRP A 111 3.05 0.88 2.96
N PHE A 112 3.16 2.13 2.53
CA PHE A 112 4.02 2.53 1.43
C PHE A 112 5.24 3.26 1.98
N PHE A 113 6.43 3.03 1.42
CA PHE A 113 7.61 3.83 1.77
C PHE A 113 8.58 4.01 0.60
N ALA A 114 9.37 5.07 0.67
CA ALA A 114 10.50 5.33 -0.21
C ALA A 114 11.68 5.86 0.62
N ASP A 115 12.86 5.29 0.40
CA ASP A 115 14.14 5.72 0.98
C ASP A 115 15.14 6.06 -0.13
N ASP A 116 16.43 6.19 0.18
CA ASP A 116 17.48 6.51 -0.78
C ASP A 116 17.88 5.33 -1.70
N GLY A 117 17.43 4.11 -1.39
CA GLY A 117 17.73 2.90 -2.16
C GLY A 117 16.54 2.32 -2.93
N ARG A 118 15.31 2.45 -2.41
CA ARG A 118 14.12 1.80 -2.97
C ARG A 118 12.80 2.50 -2.60
N ALA A 119 11.77 2.17 -3.38
CA ALA A 119 10.37 2.39 -3.03
C ALA A 119 9.68 1.03 -2.85
N SER A 120 8.66 0.97 -1.99
CA SER A 120 8.13 -0.29 -1.48
C SER A 120 6.68 -0.18 -1.03
N LEU A 121 5.82 -1.08 -1.52
CA LEU A 121 4.51 -1.36 -0.93
C LEU A 121 4.63 -2.64 -0.10
N ASN A 122 4.56 -2.49 1.22
CA ASN A 122 4.91 -3.54 2.14
C ASN A 122 3.71 -3.95 2.99
N CYS A 123 3.29 -5.21 2.85
CA CYS A 123 2.30 -5.84 3.71
C CYS A 123 2.95 -6.85 4.66
N TYR A 124 4.20 -6.60 5.05
CA TYR A 124 4.99 -7.39 5.97
C TYR A 124 5.44 -6.52 7.16
N GLY A 125 5.20 -7.05 8.37
CA GLY A 125 5.52 -6.39 9.63
C GLY A 125 4.28 -5.91 10.38
N GLY A 126 4.30 -6.09 11.70
CA GLY A 126 3.32 -5.49 12.60
C GLY A 126 3.67 -4.03 12.93
N PRO A 127 2.83 -3.34 13.73
CA PRO A 127 3.07 -1.95 14.15
C PRO A 127 4.32 -1.73 15.03
N GLN A 128 5.16 -2.75 15.23
CA GLN A 128 6.39 -2.70 16.02
C GLN A 128 7.61 -2.19 15.21
N LEU A 129 7.50 -2.08 13.89
CA LEU A 129 8.52 -1.45 13.02
C LEU A 129 8.21 0.04 12.76
N ARG A 130 7.45 0.68 13.67
CA ARG A 130 7.17 2.13 13.64
C ARG A 130 8.48 2.89 13.89
N ASN A 131 9.22 3.15 12.82
CA ASN A 131 10.27 4.15 12.89
C ASN A 131 9.61 5.54 13.03
N PHE A 132 10.25 6.44 13.76
CA PHE A 132 9.66 7.73 14.13
C PHE A 132 9.48 8.71 12.95
N ASP A 133 9.96 8.34 11.76
CA ASP A 133 9.94 9.14 10.53
C ASP A 133 8.72 8.88 9.63
N VAL A 134 7.72 8.14 10.11
CA VAL A 134 6.54 7.79 9.31
C VAL A 134 5.52 8.94 9.30
N GLY A 135 5.24 9.47 8.12
CA GLY A 135 4.20 10.48 7.91
C GLY A 135 2.80 9.87 8.07
N VAL A 136 1.90 10.63 8.68
CA VAL A 136 0.46 10.33 8.67
C VAL A 136 -0.21 11.49 7.94
N ARG A 137 -0.62 11.29 6.68
CA ARG A 137 -1.44 12.27 5.98
C ARG A 137 -2.91 12.03 6.30
N ALA A 138 -3.52 12.97 7.01
CA ALA A 138 -4.98 13.06 7.11
C ALA A 138 -5.53 13.53 5.75
N VAL A 139 -6.36 12.72 5.12
CA VAL A 139 -7.13 13.11 3.94
C VAL A 139 -8.55 13.40 4.41
N ALA A 140 -9.03 14.63 4.16
CA ALA A 140 -10.41 14.99 4.42
C ALA A 140 -11.29 14.33 3.35
N GLN A 141 -12.26 13.52 3.76
CA GLN A 141 -13.34 13.08 2.87
C GLN A 141 -14.34 14.24 2.76
N GLU A 142 -14.58 14.74 1.55
CA GLU A 142 -15.75 15.59 1.29
C GLU A 142 -17.01 14.71 1.46
N LYS A 143 -17.95 15.20 2.29
CA LYS A 143 -19.22 14.52 2.60
C LYS A 143 -20.30 14.90 1.60
#